data_AF-A0A1W5XP70-F1
#
_entry.id   AF-A0A1W5XP70-F1
#
_cell.length_a   1.000
_cell.length_b   1.000
_cell.length_c   1.000
_cell.angle_alpha   90.00
_cell.angle_beta   90.00
_cell.angle_gamma   90.00
#
_symmetry.space_group_name_H-M   'P 1'
#
loop_
_entity.id
_entity.type
_entity.pdbx_description
1 polymer ?
#
loop_
_entity_poly.entity_id
_entity_poly.type
_entity_poly.pdbx_seq_one_letter_code
_entity_poly.pdbx_strand_id
1 'polypeptide(L)'
;MGLWYRPVEVMDEARDRGAWSAAVLLSLISGGIGVVSMDAFRGQWAADRTAALQLAGIAEACVLAASIVLGAVTHAIARTLGGTGRFVPTASLFIVVFWVTDLPRMAIAAWLPTGATFVQAATWTTWGFGYVLAVLLIRGQHHLPTRKSAAAVSVQMLAALALLKLGPVR
;
A
#
# COMPACT_ATOMS: atom_id res chain seq x y z
N MET A 1 0.97 11.24 12.86
CA MET A 1 0.59 10.77 14.21
C MET A 1 -0.90 10.41 14.31
N GLY A 2 -1.84 11.24 13.80
CA GLY A 2 -3.28 10.98 13.91
C GLY A 2 -3.78 9.62 13.42
N LEU A 3 -3.30 9.11 12.28
CA LEU A 3 -3.76 7.81 11.73
C LEU A 3 -3.51 6.61 12.66
N TRP A 4 -2.46 6.67 13.48
CA TRP A 4 -2.09 5.56 14.39
C TRP A 4 -2.98 5.51 15.63
N TYR A 5 -3.38 6.68 16.15
CA TYR A 5 -4.12 6.78 17.41
C TYR A 5 -5.62 7.02 17.21
N ARG A 6 -6.00 7.67 16.11
CA ARG A 6 -7.38 8.04 15.77
C ARG A 6 -7.67 7.81 14.28
N PRO A 7 -7.54 6.56 13.80
CA PRO A 7 -7.62 6.26 12.37
C PRO A 7 -8.94 6.69 11.74
N VAL A 8 -10.06 6.48 12.44
CA VAL A 8 -11.41 6.79 11.92
C VAL A 8 -11.58 8.29 11.69
N GLU A 9 -11.23 9.12 12.70
CA GLU A 9 -11.33 10.58 12.61
C GLU A 9 -10.49 11.14 11.44
N VAL A 10 -9.26 10.65 11.28
CA VAL A 10 -8.38 11.10 10.18
C VAL A 10 -8.93 10.69 8.80
N MET A 11 -9.46 9.47 8.69
CA MET A 11 -10.05 8.99 7.42
C MET A 11 -11.35 9.71 7.08
N ASP A 12 -12.13 10.08 8.08
CA ASP A 12 -13.37 10.86 7.90
C ASP A 12 -13.06 12.29 7.49
N GLU A 13 -12.06 12.96 8.07
CA GLU A 13 -11.64 14.30 7.66
C GLU A 13 -11.09 14.33 6.23
N ALA A 14 -10.42 13.26 5.80
CA ALA A 14 -9.90 13.11 4.45
C ALA A 14 -10.94 12.59 3.44
N ARG A 15 -12.15 12.23 3.88
CA ARG A 15 -13.24 11.67 3.05
C ARG A 15 -13.71 12.62 1.96
N ASP A 16 -13.76 13.92 2.24
CA ASP A 16 -14.38 14.88 1.33
C ASP A 16 -13.44 15.34 0.21
N ARG A 17 -12.16 15.54 0.56
CA ARG A 17 -11.10 16.05 -0.34
C ARG A 17 -10.22 14.97 -0.97
N GLY A 18 -10.18 13.77 -0.40
CA GLY A 18 -9.19 12.75 -0.74
C GLY A 18 -7.78 13.11 -0.28
N ALA A 19 -6.88 12.13 -0.29
CA ALA A 19 -5.52 12.27 0.23
C ALA A 19 -4.45 12.07 -0.86
N TRP A 20 -4.71 12.57 -2.09
CA TRP A 20 -3.86 12.27 -3.25
C TRP A 20 -2.41 12.75 -3.12
N SER A 21 -2.17 13.94 -2.56
CA SER A 21 -0.81 14.43 -2.32
C SER A 21 -0.04 13.49 -1.40
N ALA A 22 -0.66 13.09 -0.29
CA ALA A 22 -0.07 12.13 0.65
C ALA A 22 0.11 10.74 0.01
N ALA A 23 -0.86 10.28 -0.77
CA ALA A 23 -0.82 8.99 -1.48
C ALA A 23 0.36 8.92 -2.46
N VAL A 24 0.52 9.94 -3.31
CA VAL A 24 1.63 10.03 -4.27
C VAL A 24 2.96 10.12 -3.54
N LEU A 25 3.07 10.99 -2.54
CA LEU A 25 4.32 11.16 -1.77
C LEU A 25 4.74 9.86 -1.09
N LEU A 26 3.81 9.18 -0.40
CA LEU A 26 4.09 7.91 0.27
C LEU A 26 4.45 6.81 -0.71
N SER A 27 3.78 6.76 -1.86
CA SER A 27 4.11 5.81 -2.93
C SER A 27 5.52 6.03 -3.45
N LEU A 28 5.93 7.28 -3.69
CA LEU A 28 7.26 7.62 -4.19
C LEU A 28 8.36 7.32 -3.15
N ILE A 29 8.10 7.63 -1.88
CA ILE A 29 9.06 7.34 -0.80
C ILE A 29 9.24 5.82 -0.67
N SER A 30 8.14 5.08 -0.65
CA SER A 30 8.18 3.64 -0.40
C SER A 30 8.68 2.86 -1.63
N GLY A 31 8.29 3.28 -2.83
CA GLY A 31 8.88 2.79 -4.09
C GLY A 31 10.38 3.02 -4.10
N GLY A 32 10.83 4.22 -3.72
CA GLY A 32 12.24 4.60 -3.77
C GLY A 32 13.08 3.76 -2.81
N ILE A 33 12.56 3.55 -1.59
CA ILE A 33 13.16 2.62 -0.62
C ILE A 33 13.24 1.21 -1.22
N GLY A 34 12.19 0.75 -1.88
CA GLY A 34 12.15 -0.56 -2.55
C GLY A 34 13.24 -0.69 -3.62
N VAL A 35 13.32 0.27 -4.54
CA VAL A 35 14.29 0.28 -5.65
C VAL A 35 15.73 0.29 -5.13
N VAL A 36 16.05 1.18 -4.18
CA VAL A 36 17.41 1.32 -3.62
C VAL A 36 17.84 0.07 -2.80
N SER A 37 16.87 -0.69 -2.31
CA SER A 37 17.12 -1.94 -1.58
C SER A 37 17.46 -3.12 -2.50
N MET A 38 17.22 -3.03 -3.81
CA MET A 38 17.52 -4.11 -4.76
C MET A 38 19.00 -4.12 -5.16
N ASP A 39 19.66 -5.28 -5.04
CA ASP A 39 21.05 -5.43 -5.45
C ASP A 39 21.27 -5.16 -6.94
N ALA A 40 20.29 -5.50 -7.78
CA ALA A 40 20.30 -5.19 -9.21
C ALA A 40 20.38 -3.67 -9.48
N PHE A 41 19.66 -2.86 -8.70
CA PHE A 41 19.72 -1.41 -8.82
C PHE A 41 21.09 -0.87 -8.40
N ARG A 42 21.67 -1.38 -7.31
CA ARG A 42 23.01 -0.96 -6.85
C ARG A 42 24.10 -1.31 -7.86
N GLY A 43 24.00 -2.49 -8.48
CA GLY A 43 24.87 -2.89 -9.58
C GLY A 43 24.75 -1.97 -10.78
N GLN A 44 23.51 -1.67 -11.21
CA GLN A 44 23.25 -0.73 -12.31
C GLN A 44 23.75 0.68 -11.98
N TRP A 45 23.58 1.15 -10.75
CA TRP A 45 24.04 2.46 -10.30
C TRP A 45 25.55 2.62 -10.39
N ALA A 46 26.30 1.56 -10.08
CA ALA A 46 27.76 1.55 -10.20
C ALA A 46 28.22 1.53 -11.68
N ALA A 47 27.46 0.88 -12.57
CA ALA A 47 27.78 0.78 -13.98
C ALA A 47 27.38 2.03 -14.79
N ASP A 48 26.13 2.48 -14.66
CA ASP A 48 25.58 3.66 -15.34
C ASP A 48 24.45 4.28 -14.50
N ARG A 49 24.75 5.45 -13.92
CA ARG A 49 23.80 6.21 -13.10
C ARG A 49 22.60 6.72 -13.89
N THR A 50 22.77 7.05 -15.16
CA THR A 50 21.68 7.59 -15.99
C THR A 50 20.66 6.50 -16.26
N ALA A 51 21.12 5.32 -16.69
CA ALA A 51 20.26 4.16 -16.87
C ALA A 51 19.61 3.71 -15.55
N ALA A 52 20.34 3.75 -14.44
CA ALA A 52 19.77 3.43 -13.12
C ALA A 52 18.62 4.39 -12.74
N LEU A 53 18.79 5.70 -12.94
CA LEU A 53 17.76 6.69 -12.67
C LEU A 53 16.53 6.52 -13.57
N GLN A 54 16.73 6.21 -14.85
CA GLN A 54 15.62 5.93 -15.77
C GLN A 54 14.82 4.70 -15.33
N LEU A 55 15.51 3.62 -14.95
CA LEU A 55 14.86 2.40 -14.48
C LEU A 55 14.11 2.63 -13.16
N ALA A 56 14.70 3.41 -12.24
CA ALA A 56 14.03 3.82 -11.02
C ALA A 56 12.75 4.62 -11.30
N GLY A 57 12.79 5.59 -12.23
CA GLY A 57 11.61 6.36 -12.61
C GLY A 57 10.48 5.50 -13.19
N ILE A 58 10.81 4.51 -14.02
CA ILE A 58 9.83 3.55 -14.54
C ILE A 58 9.26 2.70 -13.40
N ALA A 59 10.11 2.20 -12.50
CA ALA A 59 9.68 1.42 -11.35
C ALA A 59 8.72 2.22 -10.44
N GLU A 60 9.03 3.48 -10.13
CA GLU A 60 8.13 4.36 -9.37
C GLU A 60 6.77 4.53 -10.04
N ALA A 61 6.76 4.76 -11.35
CA ALA A 61 5.53 4.90 -12.11
C ALA A 61 4.69 3.60 -12.06
N CYS A 62 5.33 2.44 -12.19
CA CYS A 62 4.69 1.14 -12.06
C CYS A 62 4.12 0.90 -10.65
N VAL A 63 4.87 1.25 -9.60
CA VAL A 63 4.44 1.11 -8.20
C VAL A 63 3.23 1.99 -7.91
N LEU A 64 3.25 3.25 -8.37
CA LEU A 64 2.12 4.17 -8.22
C LEU A 64 0.90 3.66 -9.00
N ALA A 65 1.08 3.22 -10.24
CA ALA A 65 0.01 2.65 -11.06
C ALA A 65 -0.61 1.40 -10.41
N ALA A 66 0.22 0.48 -9.92
CA ALA A 66 -0.24 -0.71 -9.21
C ALA A 66 -1.03 -0.35 -7.95
N SER A 67 -0.58 0.65 -7.19
CA SER A 67 -1.26 1.15 -6.00
C SER A 67 -2.64 1.73 -6.32
N ILE A 68 -2.75 2.48 -7.43
CA ILE A 68 -4.03 3.02 -7.93
C ILE A 68 -4.97 1.90 -8.37
N VAL A 69 -4.47 0.93 -9.14
CA VAL A 69 -5.26 -0.23 -9.60
C VAL A 69 -5.79 -1.01 -8.41
N LEU A 70 -4.96 -1.23 -7.38
CA LEU A 70 -5.36 -1.93 -6.17
C LEU A 70 -6.48 -1.20 -5.40
N GLY A 71 -6.35 0.12 -5.27
CA GLY A 71 -7.43 0.98 -4.73
C GLY A 71 -8.71 0.91 -5.58
N ALA A 72 -8.58 0.89 -6.90
CA ALA A 72 -9.70 0.79 -7.82
C ALA A 72 -10.44 -0.54 -7.74
N VAL A 73 -9.70 -1.65 -7.66
CA VAL A 73 -10.25 -2.99 -7.47
C VAL A 73 -11.00 -3.06 -6.14
N THR A 74 -10.42 -2.54 -5.05
CA THR A 74 -11.09 -2.50 -3.74
C THR A 74 -12.40 -1.73 -3.82
N HIS A 75 -12.37 -0.56 -4.45
CA HIS A 75 -13.55 0.27 -4.65
C HIS A 75 -14.62 -0.46 -5.46
N ALA A 76 -14.24 -1.10 -6.57
CA ALA A 76 -15.15 -1.86 -7.42
C ALA A 76 -15.81 -3.01 -6.64
N ILE A 77 -15.03 -3.80 -5.88
CA ILE A 77 -15.57 -4.87 -5.03
C ILE A 77 -16.49 -4.32 -3.95
N ALA A 78 -16.13 -3.21 -3.30
CA ALA A 78 -16.99 -2.58 -2.30
C ALA A 78 -18.32 -2.08 -2.92
N ARG A 79 -18.30 -1.58 -4.16
CA ARG A 79 -19.51 -1.20 -4.91
C ARG A 79 -20.37 -2.43 -5.26
N THR A 80 -19.78 -3.54 -5.70
CA THR A 80 -20.54 -4.77 -6.01
C THR A 80 -21.19 -5.37 -4.77
N LEU A 81 -20.60 -5.20 -3.59
CA LEU A 81 -21.18 -5.63 -2.31
C LEU A 81 -22.29 -4.70 -1.77
N GLY A 82 -22.64 -3.63 -2.51
CA GLY A 82 -23.71 -2.70 -2.20
C GLY A 82 -23.26 -1.40 -1.51
N GLY A 83 -21.96 -1.10 -1.52
CA GLY A 83 -21.42 0.10 -0.87
C GLY A 83 -21.65 1.38 -1.68
N THR A 84 -21.69 2.54 -1.05
CA THR A 84 -22.02 3.84 -1.69
C THR A 84 -20.85 4.84 -1.74
N GLY A 85 -19.63 4.40 -1.43
CA GLY A 85 -18.46 5.27 -1.36
C GLY A 85 -18.07 5.92 -2.69
N ARG A 86 -17.34 7.04 -2.62
CA ARG A 86 -16.76 7.74 -3.77
C ARG A 86 -15.40 7.15 -4.12
N PHE A 87 -15.08 7.04 -5.41
CA PHE A 87 -13.82 6.48 -5.89
C PHE A 87 -12.59 7.24 -5.39
N VAL A 88 -12.56 8.56 -5.61
CA VAL A 88 -11.42 9.46 -5.31
C VAL A 88 -10.90 9.34 -3.86
N PRO A 89 -11.73 9.49 -2.81
CA PRO A 89 -11.25 9.34 -1.44
C PRO A 89 -10.92 7.88 -1.09
N THR A 90 -11.66 6.90 -1.63
CA THR A 90 -11.39 5.48 -1.37
C THR A 90 -10.01 5.08 -1.90
N ALA A 91 -9.71 5.38 -3.16
CA ALA A 91 -8.44 5.01 -3.78
C ALA A 91 -7.26 5.72 -3.12
N SER A 92 -7.34 7.04 -2.92
CA SER A 92 -6.24 7.80 -2.30
C SER A 92 -5.98 7.39 -0.85
N LEU A 93 -7.02 7.21 -0.02
CA LEU A 93 -6.85 6.75 1.36
C LEU A 93 -6.36 5.31 1.45
N PHE A 94 -6.77 4.46 0.50
CA PHE A 94 -6.28 3.09 0.43
C PHE A 94 -4.76 3.08 0.23
N ILE A 95 -4.24 3.87 -0.71
CA ILE A 95 -2.80 4.01 -0.96
C ILE A 95 -2.07 4.52 0.29
N VAL A 96 -2.63 5.52 0.97
CA VAL A 96 -2.06 6.05 2.23
C VAL A 96 -1.99 4.97 3.31
N VAL A 97 -3.10 4.26 3.57
CA VAL A 97 -3.15 3.20 4.57
C VAL A 97 -2.16 2.10 4.23
N PHE A 98 -2.13 1.68 2.96
CA PHE A 98 -1.20 0.67 2.48
C PHE A 98 0.25 1.06 2.81
N TRP A 99 0.73 2.21 2.30
CA TRP A 99 2.13 2.60 2.50
C TRP A 99 2.48 3.01 3.93
N VAL A 100 1.58 3.64 4.69
CA VAL A 100 1.86 3.98 6.11
C VAL A 100 2.05 2.73 6.95
N THR A 101 1.27 1.67 6.68
CA THR A 101 1.43 0.40 7.38
C THR A 101 2.61 -0.42 6.88
N ASP A 102 3.02 -0.22 5.62
CA ASP A 102 4.16 -0.91 5.01
C ASP A 102 5.52 -0.35 5.44
N LEU A 103 5.63 0.98 5.57
CA LEU A 103 6.89 1.67 5.86
C LEU A 103 7.66 1.11 7.08
N PRO A 104 7.02 0.81 8.23
CA PRO A 104 7.73 0.23 9.37
C PRO A 104 8.43 -1.10 9.02
N ARG A 105 7.77 -1.96 8.22
CA ARG A 105 8.37 -3.24 7.81
C ARG A 105 9.55 -3.02 6.87
N MET A 106 9.42 -2.06 5.94
CA MET A 106 10.50 -1.73 5.00
C MET A 106 11.70 -1.14 5.73
N ALA A 107 11.45 -0.27 6.71
CA ALA A 107 12.50 0.28 7.56
C ALA A 107 13.23 -0.84 8.32
N ILE A 108 12.52 -1.76 8.96
CA ILE A 108 13.15 -2.89 9.69
C ILE A 108 13.94 -3.79 8.73
N ALA A 109 13.37 -4.13 7.58
CA ALA A 109 14.00 -5.00 6.58
C ALA A 109 15.23 -4.38 5.90
N ALA A 110 15.38 -3.05 5.93
CA ALA A 110 16.57 -2.38 5.42
C ALA A 110 17.81 -2.62 6.31
N TRP A 111 17.61 -2.94 7.59
CA TRP A 111 18.71 -3.13 8.55
C TRP A 111 18.89 -4.59 8.99
N LEU A 112 17.82 -5.40 8.97
CA LEU A 112 17.85 -6.78 9.44
C LEU A 112 17.58 -7.79 8.31
N PRO A 113 18.20 -8.99 8.36
CA PRO A 113 17.88 -10.07 7.44
C PRO A 113 16.40 -10.43 7.49
N THR A 114 15.77 -10.56 6.33
CA THR A 114 14.33 -10.86 6.19
C THR A 114 13.92 -12.21 6.82
N GLY A 115 14.86 -13.14 6.95
CA GLY A 115 14.63 -14.43 7.60
C GLY A 115 14.58 -14.39 9.14
N ALA A 116 15.01 -13.29 9.78
CA ALA A 116 15.02 -13.20 11.23
C ALA A 116 13.58 -13.22 11.78
N THR A 117 13.36 -13.99 12.85
CA THR A 117 12.04 -14.16 13.50
C THR A 117 11.39 -12.82 13.84
N PHE A 118 12.20 -11.84 14.26
CA PHE A 118 11.72 -10.49 14.56
C PHE A 118 11.18 -9.76 13.32
N VAL A 119 11.85 -9.85 12.17
CA VAL A 119 11.40 -9.21 10.92
C VAL A 119 10.12 -9.87 10.40
N GLN A 120 10.03 -11.19 10.53
CA GLN A 120 8.81 -11.92 10.20
C GLN A 120 7.64 -11.51 11.12
N ALA A 121 7.85 -11.45 12.43
CA ALA A 121 6.84 -11.00 13.39
C ALA A 121 6.37 -9.56 13.10
N ALA A 122 7.31 -8.65 12.81
CA ALA A 122 6.99 -7.28 12.40
C ALA A 122 6.16 -7.26 11.12
N THR A 123 6.53 -8.06 10.11
CA THR A 123 5.82 -8.16 8.83
C THR A 123 4.36 -8.59 9.03
N TRP A 124 4.13 -9.67 9.79
CA TRP A 124 2.78 -10.13 10.10
C TRP A 124 1.97 -9.09 10.87
N THR A 125 2.61 -8.41 11.82
CA THR A 125 1.98 -7.37 12.64
C THR A 125 1.57 -6.16 11.79
N THR A 126 2.47 -5.64 10.96
CA THR A 126 2.18 -4.51 10.07
C THR A 126 1.11 -4.86 9.04
N TRP A 127 1.15 -6.08 8.50
CA TRP A 127 0.18 -6.55 7.52
C TRP A 127 -1.22 -6.72 8.13
N GLY A 128 -1.31 -7.32 9.32
CA GLY A 128 -2.57 -7.44 10.06
C GLY A 128 -3.13 -6.08 10.47
N PHE A 129 -2.28 -5.15 10.89
CA PHE A 129 -2.69 -3.78 11.20
C PHE A 129 -3.21 -3.04 9.95
N GLY A 130 -2.51 -3.16 8.82
CA GLY A 130 -2.95 -2.64 7.52
C GLY A 130 -4.30 -3.20 7.10
N TYR A 131 -4.52 -4.51 7.27
CA TYR A 131 -5.81 -5.15 7.02
C TYR A 131 -6.93 -4.50 7.85
N VAL A 132 -6.74 -4.34 9.17
CA VAL A 132 -7.74 -3.73 10.04
C VAL A 132 -8.06 -2.30 9.62
N LEU A 133 -7.04 -1.48 9.33
CA LEU A 133 -7.23 -0.11 8.86
C LEU A 133 -7.98 -0.05 7.52
N ALA A 134 -7.65 -0.93 6.57
CA ALA A 134 -8.35 -1.01 5.30
C ALA A 134 -9.83 -1.42 5.48
N VAL A 135 -10.14 -2.32 6.42
CA VAL A 135 -11.53 -2.69 6.75
C VAL A 135 -12.29 -1.51 7.33
N LEU A 136 -11.68 -0.75 8.25
CA LEU A 136 -12.27 0.47 8.81
C LEU A 136 -12.50 1.53 7.73
N LEU A 137 -11.53 1.71 6.82
CA LEU A 137 -11.64 2.61 5.68
C LEU A 137 -12.85 2.25 4.80
N ILE A 138 -12.95 0.99 4.34
CA ILE A 138 -14.04 0.57 3.46
C ILE A 138 -15.39 0.64 4.17
N ARG A 139 -15.46 0.27 5.45
CA ARG A 139 -16.67 0.42 6.26
C ARG A 139 -17.11 1.88 6.35
N GLY A 140 -16.20 2.82 6.64
CA GLY A 140 -16.51 4.25 6.74
C GLY A 140 -16.89 4.87 5.40
N GLN A 141 -16.11 4.60 4.35
CA GLN A 141 -16.31 5.20 3.03
C GLN A 141 -17.57 4.68 2.33
N HIS A 142 -17.82 3.37 2.41
CA HIS A 142 -18.90 2.71 1.68
C HIS A 142 -20.15 2.40 2.51
N HIS A 143 -20.16 2.75 3.80
CA HIS A 143 -21.25 2.43 4.75
C HIS A 143 -21.65 0.95 4.74
N LEU A 144 -20.67 0.06 4.53
CA LEU A 144 -20.88 -1.37 4.48
C LEU A 144 -20.82 -1.99 5.89
N PRO A 145 -21.59 -3.06 6.16
CA PRO A 145 -21.39 -3.89 7.34
C PRO A 145 -19.96 -4.43 7.39
N THR A 146 -19.37 -4.51 8.58
CA THR A 146 -17.97 -4.95 8.79
C THR A 146 -17.63 -6.25 8.05
N ARG A 147 -18.54 -7.23 8.02
CA ARG A 147 -18.34 -8.50 7.30
C ARG A 147 -18.10 -8.32 5.80
N LYS A 148 -18.80 -7.38 5.16
CA LYS A 148 -18.69 -7.12 3.72
C LYS A 148 -17.41 -6.32 3.43
N SER A 149 -17.09 -5.36 4.29
CA SER A 149 -15.81 -4.62 4.20
C SER A 149 -14.61 -5.55 4.35
N ALA A 150 -14.66 -6.47 5.33
CA ALA A 150 -13.65 -7.50 5.53
C ALA A 150 -13.49 -8.39 4.30
N ALA A 151 -14.57 -8.85 3.69
CA ALA A 151 -14.53 -9.64 2.46
C ALA A 151 -13.86 -8.88 1.30
N ALA A 152 -14.24 -7.62 1.08
CA ALA A 152 -13.65 -6.79 0.02
C ALA A 152 -12.13 -6.61 0.20
N VAL A 153 -11.71 -6.30 1.42
CA VAL A 153 -10.29 -6.09 1.75
C VAL A 153 -9.51 -7.42 1.67
N SER A 154 -10.08 -8.53 2.10
CA SER A 154 -9.43 -9.84 2.00
C SER A 154 -9.13 -10.20 0.54
N VAL A 155 -10.08 -10.01 -0.37
CA VAL A 155 -9.88 -10.25 -1.80
C VAL A 155 -8.77 -9.35 -2.34
N GLN A 156 -8.78 -8.07 -1.98
CA GLN A 156 -7.75 -7.14 -2.41
C GLN A 156 -6.35 -7.52 -1.85
N MET A 157 -6.24 -7.89 -0.59
CA MET A 157 -4.97 -8.29 0.02
C MET A 157 -4.41 -9.56 -0.62
N LEU A 158 -5.27 -10.52 -0.96
CA LEU A 158 -4.89 -11.70 -1.74
C LEU A 158 -4.42 -11.32 -3.15
N ALA A 159 -5.08 -10.36 -3.80
CA ALA A 159 -4.63 -9.85 -5.10
C ALA A 159 -3.27 -9.15 -5.00
N ALA A 160 -3.06 -8.33 -3.98
CA ALA A 160 -1.75 -7.71 -3.71
C ALA A 160 -0.67 -8.76 -3.46
N LEU A 161 -0.98 -9.79 -2.66
CA LEU A 161 -0.06 -10.88 -2.40
C LEU A 161 0.26 -11.66 -3.69
N ALA A 162 -0.72 -11.95 -4.52
CA ALA A 162 -0.53 -12.61 -5.81
C ALA A 162 0.37 -11.77 -6.74
N LEU A 163 0.12 -10.46 -6.86
CA LEU A 163 0.96 -9.56 -7.66
C LEU A 163 2.40 -9.51 -7.16
N LEU A 164 2.62 -9.49 -5.84
CA LEU A 164 3.95 -9.37 -5.24
C LEU A 164 4.71 -10.71 -5.16
N LYS A 165 4.01 -11.83 -4.99
CA LYS A 165 4.61 -13.17 -4.90
C LYS A 165 4.75 -13.88 -6.25
N LEU A 166 3.95 -13.49 -7.26
CA LEU A 166 4.01 -14.05 -8.63
C LEU A 166 4.76 -13.14 -9.62
N GLY A 167 5.46 -12.09 -9.14
CA GLY A 167 6.45 -11.36 -9.94
C GLY A 167 7.52 -12.30 -10.49
N PRO A 168 8.15 -11.96 -11.63
CA PRO A 168 8.62 -12.91 -12.64
C PRO A 168 9.40 -14.06 -12.00
N VAL A 169 8.90 -15.26 -12.29
CA VAL A 169 9.63 -16.52 -12.14
C VAL A 169 11.04 -16.27 -12.68
N ARG A 170 12.02 -16.38 -11.77
CA ARG A 170 13.45 -16.31 -12.10
C ARG A 170 13.82 -17.42 -13.06
#